data_AF-A0A2W2EXA2-F1
#
_entry.id   AF-A0A2W2EXA2-F1
#
_cell.length_a   1.000
_cell.length_b   1.000
_cell.length_c   1.000
_cell.angle_alpha   90.00
_cell.angle_beta   90.00
_cell.angle_gamma   90.00
#
_symmetry.space_group_name_H-M   'P 1'
#
loop_
_entity.id
_entity.type
_entity.pdbx_description
1 polymer ?
#
loop_
_entity_poly.entity_id
_entity_poly.type
_entity_poly.pdbx_seq_one_letter_code
_entity_poly.pdbx_strand_id
1 'polypeptide(L)' 'MGLSYRKSLKFGPFRLNLSRGGVGHSWGNRLFRVTRTADGRRTLSVNLPGGFHWRKTVGRR' A
#
# COMPACT_ATOMS: atom_id res chain seq x y z
N MET A 1 26.72 -8.26 -10.04
CA MET A 1 25.90 -8.97 -9.03
C MET A 1 25.42 -7.96 -8.00
N GLY A 2 24.23 -7.37 -8.23
CA GLY A 2 23.78 -6.20 -7.45
C GLY A 2 23.01 -6.59 -6.19
N LEU A 3 23.32 -5.94 -5.06
CA LEU A 3 22.64 -6.08 -3.77
C LEU A 3 21.12 -5.90 -3.94
N SER A 4 20.38 -7.01 -3.89
CA SER A 4 18.91 -7.02 -3.88
C SER A 4 18.42 -6.85 -2.45
N TYR A 5 18.28 -5.59 -2.01
CA TYR A 5 17.64 -5.30 -0.72
C TYR A 5 16.11 -5.31 -0.90
N ARG A 6 15.45 -6.35 -0.38
CA ARG A 6 14.00 -6.43 -0.26
C ARG A 6 13.66 -6.73 1.20
N LYS A 7 13.09 -5.75 1.90
CA LYS A 7 12.66 -5.93 3.28
C LYS A 7 11.16 -5.69 3.39
N SER A 8 10.44 -6.66 3.94
CA SER A 8 9.00 -6.54 4.19
C SER A 8 8.79 -6.56 5.70
N LEU A 9 8.39 -5.41 6.27
CA LEU A 9 8.10 -5.31 7.69
C LEU A 9 6.58 -5.27 7.86
N LYS A 10 6.05 -6.20 8.63
CA LYS A 10 4.64 -6.23 9.02
C LYS A 10 4.55 -5.77 10.47
N PHE A 11 3.84 -4.67 10.70
CA PHE A 11 3.50 -4.15 12.02
C PHE A 11 1.98 -4.05 12.11
N GLY A 12 1.32 -5.17 12.44
CA GLY A 12 -0.14 -5.24 12.59
C GLY A 12 -0.92 -4.79 11.33
N PRO A 13 -1.80 -3.78 11.41
CA PRO A 13 -2.57 -3.25 10.27
C PRO A 13 -1.69 -2.48 9.26
N PHE A 14 -0.39 -2.36 9.53
CA PHE A 14 0.60 -1.66 8.74
C PHE A 14 1.60 -2.65 8.11
N ARG A 15 1.81 -2.57 6.80
CA ARG A 15 2.80 -3.38 6.07
C ARG A 15 3.66 -2.49 5.20
N LEU A 16 4.96 -2.46 5.49
CA LEU A 16 5.97 -1.76 4.72
C LEU A 16 6.69 -2.77 3.81
N ASN A 17 6.87 -2.43 2.54
CA ASN A 17 7.72 -3.12 1.57
C ASN A 17 8.78 -2.13 1.09
N LEU A 18 10.02 -2.36 1.51
CA LEU A 18 11.21 -1.65 1.09
C LEU A 18 11.87 -2.49 -0.02
N SER A 19 12.08 -1.91 -1.20
CA SER A 19 12.80 -2.56 -2.29
C SER A 19 13.79 -1.59 -2.94
N ARG A 20 14.69 -2.11 -3.78
CA ARG A 20 15.70 -1.31 -4.51
C ARG A 20 15.12 -0.17 -5.36
N GLY A 21 13.86 -0.31 -5.79
CA GLY A 21 13.15 0.68 -6.60
C GLY A 21 12.29 1.66 -5.81
N GLY A 22 12.26 1.56 -4.47
CA GLY A 22 11.54 2.50 -3.62
C GLY A 22 10.81 1.84 -2.46
N VAL A 23 9.98 2.65 -1.82
CA VAL A 23 9.37 2.33 -0.54
C VAL A 23 7.85 2.35 -0.67
N GLY A 24 7.21 1.18 -0.54
CA GLY A 24 5.75 1.03 -0.56
C GLY A 24 5.20 0.66 0.81
N HIS A 25 4.12 1.30 1.25
CA HIS A 25 3.51 1.09 2.55
C HIS A 25 2.00 0.95 2.43
N SER A 26 1.43 -0.10 3.01
CA SER A 26 -0.02 -0.29 3.09
C SER A 26 -0.45 -0.22 4.55
N TRP A 27 -1.50 0.52 4.81
CA TRP A 27 -2.01 0.79 6.14
C TRP A 27 -3.52 0.84 6.10
N GLY A 28 -4.17 0.02 6.93
CA GLY A 28 -5.62 0.05 6.98
C GLY A 28 -6.31 -1.12 7.65
N ASN A 29 -7.56 -0.86 7.99
CA ASN A 29 -8.50 -1.80 8.56
C ASN A 29 -9.48 -2.31 7.48
N ARG A 30 -10.33 -3.29 7.81
CA ARG A 30 -11.30 -3.91 6.89
C ARG A 30 -12.21 -2.90 6.18
N LEU A 31 -12.46 -1.75 6.82
CA LEU A 31 -13.28 -0.65 6.30
C LEU A 31 -12.49 0.43 5.53
N PHE A 32 -11.19 0.57 5.77
CA PHE A 32 -10.39 1.63 5.18
C PHE A 32 -8.95 1.17 5.00
N ARG A 33 -8.53 0.97 3.75
CA ARG A 33 -7.20 0.49 3.35
C ARG A 33 -6.53 1.48 2.41
N VAL A 34 -5.42 2.03 2.84
CA VAL A 34 -4.56 2.89 2.03
C VAL A 34 -3.31 2.11 1.67
N THR A 35 -3.00 1.99 0.39
CA THR A 35 -1.84 1.30 -0.14
C THR A 35 -1.02 2.31 -0.91
N ARG A 36 0.24 2.49 -0.53
CA ARG A 36 1.22 3.25 -1.28
C ARG A 36 2.24 2.29 -1.88
N THR A 37 2.44 2.33 -3.17
CA THR A 37 3.47 1.52 -3.85
C THR A 37 4.78 2.30 -3.95
N ALA A 38 5.87 1.57 -4.16
CA ALA A 38 7.21 2.13 -4.37
C ALA A 38 7.27 3.05 -5.62
N ASP A 39 6.42 2.79 -6.62
CA ASP A 39 6.23 3.58 -7.84
C ASP A 39 5.58 4.96 -7.60
N GLY A 40 5.18 5.27 -6.36
CA GLY A 40 4.54 6.53 -6.00
C GLY A 40 3.00 6.51 -6.12
N ARG A 41 2.40 5.42 -6.62
CA ARG A 41 0.94 5.28 -6.65
C ARG A 41 0.37 5.10 -5.26
N ARG A 42 -0.72 5.81 -4.98
CA ARG A 42 -1.48 5.74 -3.72
C ARG A 42 -2.88 5.25 -4.02
N THR A 43 -3.19 4.02 -3.64
CA THR A 43 -4.53 3.44 -3.72
C THR A 43 -5.22 3.55 -2.38
N LEU A 44 -6.30 4.31 -2.32
CA LEU A 44 -7.21 4.40 -1.20
C LEU A 44 -8.41 3.48 -1.48
N SER A 45 -8.73 2.56 -0.57
CA SER A 45 -9.88 1.66 -0.64
C SER A 45 -10.71 1.86 0.62
N VAL A 46 -11.98 2.19 0.46
CA VAL A 46 -12.94 2.34 1.55
C VAL A 46 -14.04 1.34 1.31
N ASN A 47 -14.29 0.50 2.30
CA ASN A 47 -15.37 -0.48 2.30
C ASN A 47 -16.33 -0.06 3.40
N LEU A 48 -17.50 0.44 3.02
CA LEU A 48 -18.56 0.71 3.97
C LEU A 48 -19.46 -0.52 4.12
N PRO A 49 -19.98 -0.79 5.34
CA PRO A 49 -21.02 -1.78 5.52
C PRO A 49 -22.26 -1.37 4.70
N GLY A 50 -22.85 -2.33 3.97
CA GLY A 50 -23.95 -2.06 3.02
C GLY A 50 -23.56 -2.16 1.53
N GLY A 51 -22.40 -2.74 1.20
CA GLY A 51 -22.00 -3.04 -0.18
C GLY A 51 -21.33 -1.88 -0.94
N PHE A 52 -21.16 -0.73 -0.29
CA PHE A 52 -20.48 0.42 -0.89
C PHE A 52 -18.96 0.26 -0.80
N HIS A 53 -18.35 -0.02 -1.95
CA HIS A 53 -16.91 -0.13 -2.12
C HIS A 53 -16.41 1.05 -2.95
N TRP A 54 -15.57 1.90 -2.36
CA TRP A 54 -14.94 3.01 -3.06
C TRP A 54 -13.43 2.82 -3.12
N ARG A 55 -12.88 2.71 -4.34
CA ARG A 55 -11.43 2.63 -4.54
C ARG A 55 -10.98 3.78 -5.42
N LYS A 56 -10.03 4.56 -4.91
CA LYS A 56 -9.38 5.64 -5.66
C LYS A 56 -7.87 5.40 -5.71
N THR A 57 -7.33 5.16 -6.90
CA THR A 57 -5.88 5.11 -7.12
C THR A 57 -5.42 6.45 -7.66
N VAL A 58 -4.61 7.15 -6.88
CA VAL A 58 -3.97 8.42 -7.23
C VAL A 58 -2.48 8.13 -7.40
N GLY A 59 -2.02 8.00 -8.63
CA GLY A 59 -0.62 7.71 -8.95
C GLY A 59 -0.26 8.27 -10.30
N ARG A 60 0.75 9.14 -10.31
CA ARG A 60 1.28 9.81 -11.50
C ARG A 60 1.87 8.75 -12.42
N ARG A 61 1.43 8.74 -13.68
CA ARG A 61 2.21 8.13 -14.77
C ARG A 61 3.40 9.03 -15.07
#